data_AF-A0A7K6RC11-F1
#
_entry.id   AF-A0A7K6RC11-F1
#
_cell.length_a   1.000
_cell.length_b   1.000
_cell.length_c   1.000
_cell.angle_alpha   90.00
_cell.angle_beta   90.00
_cell.angle_gamma   90.00
#
_symmetry.space_group_name_H-M   'P 1'
#
loop_
_entity.id
_entity.type
_entity.pdbx_description
1 polymer ?
#
loop_
_entity_poly.entity_id
_entity_poly.type
_entity_poly.pdbx_seq_one_letter_code
_entity_poly.pdbx_strand_id
1 'polypeptide(L)' 'PPAQPRCPRRVSSVLHRDAKQFGKQHLFDGNEDTCWNSDQGTSQWVSLEFPRPVRVSQLHLQFQGGFSSRLCTLEG' A
#
# COMPACT_ATOMS: atom_id res chain seq x y z
N PRO A 1 -21.53 0.24 -4.82
CA PRO A 1 -20.53 1.27 -5.25
C PRO A 1 -20.03 0.99 -6.68
N PRO A 2 -19.96 2.00 -7.57
CA PRO A 2 -19.39 1.80 -8.89
C PRO A 2 -17.95 1.30 -8.73
N ALA A 3 -17.59 0.25 -9.47
CA ALA A 3 -16.25 -0.32 -9.43
C ALA A 3 -15.25 0.78 -9.81
N GLN A 4 -14.49 1.27 -8.83
CA GLN A 4 -13.42 2.22 -9.10
C GLN A 4 -12.48 1.60 -10.13
N PRO A 5 -12.01 2.36 -11.14
CA PRO A 5 -11.01 1.85 -12.08
C PRO A 5 -9.84 1.29 -11.27
N ARG A 6 -9.51 0.02 -11.48
CA ARG A 6 -8.45 -0.66 -10.73
C ARG A 6 -7.13 0.00 -11.09
N CYS A 7 -6.68 0.95 -10.26
CA CYS A 7 -5.33 1.47 -10.27
C CYS A 7 -4.38 0.30 -10.00
N PRO A 8 -3.53 -0.12 -10.98
CA PRO A 8 -2.53 -1.14 -10.74
C PRO A 8 -1.66 -0.73 -9.55
N ARG A 9 -1.46 -1.68 -8.65
CA ARG A 9 -0.64 -1.49 -7.44
C ARG A 9 0.54 -2.44 -7.46
N ARG A 10 1.71 -1.91 -7.15
CA ARG A 10 2.94 -2.65 -6.95
C ARG A 10 3.47 -2.34 -5.56
N VAL A 11 4.11 -3.33 -4.97
CA VAL A 11 4.80 -3.19 -3.68
C VAL A 11 6.20 -3.72 -3.86
N SER A 12 7.15 -3.16 -3.11
CA SER A 12 8.56 -3.55 -3.14
C SER A 12 8.77 -5.03 -2.76
N SER A 13 8.09 -5.46 -1.70
CA SER A 13 8.21 -6.80 -1.14
C SER A 13 6.94 -7.20 -0.36
N VAL A 14 6.87 -8.45 0.07
CA VAL A 14 5.84 -8.96 0.98
C VAL A 14 6.55 -9.79 2.04
N LEU A 15 6.21 -9.57 3.31
CA LEU A 15 6.78 -10.28 4.45
C LEU A 15 6.73 -11.80 4.22
N HIS A 16 7.88 -12.47 4.32
CA HIS A 16 8.04 -13.90 4.09
C HIS A 16 7.51 -14.43 2.74
N ARG A 17 7.30 -13.54 1.75
CA ARG A 17 6.63 -13.83 0.47
C ARG A 17 5.20 -14.36 0.63
N ASP A 18 4.58 -14.21 1.81
CA ASP A 18 3.20 -14.62 2.05
C ASP A 18 2.22 -13.56 1.52
N ALA A 19 2.01 -13.62 0.21
CA ALA A 19 1.05 -12.76 -0.46
C ALA A 19 -0.40 -13.03 -0.04
N LYS A 20 -0.71 -14.15 0.63
CA LYS A 20 -2.07 -14.43 1.09
C LYS A 20 -2.39 -13.65 2.35
N GLN A 21 -1.45 -13.56 3.28
CA GLN A 21 -1.63 -12.91 4.58
C GLN A 21 -1.20 -11.45 4.60
N PHE A 22 -0.15 -11.08 3.86
CA PHE A 22 0.47 -9.74 3.93
C PHE A 22 0.51 -9.03 2.57
N GLY A 23 -0.24 -9.51 1.59
CA GLY A 23 -0.18 -9.02 0.22
C GLY A 23 -0.83 -7.65 0.00
N LYS A 24 -0.48 -7.02 -1.13
CA LYS A 24 -0.99 -5.71 -1.57
C LYS A 24 -2.51 -5.60 -1.73
N GLN A 25 -3.24 -6.73 -1.74
CA GLN A 25 -4.70 -6.70 -1.72
C GLN A 25 -5.24 -6.04 -0.45
N HIS A 26 -4.49 -6.10 0.66
CA HIS A 26 -4.86 -5.53 1.95
C HIS A 26 -4.59 -4.02 2.09
N LEU A 27 -4.10 -3.36 1.03
CA LEU A 27 -3.95 -1.91 1.03
C LEU A 27 -5.29 -1.15 0.94
N PHE A 28 -6.31 -1.79 0.35
CA PHE A 28 -7.57 -1.13 -0.02
C PHE A 28 -8.79 -2.07 0.10
N ASP A 29 -8.71 -3.12 0.91
CA ASP A 29 -9.85 -4.03 1.13
C ASP A 29 -10.84 -3.51 2.18
N GLY A 30 -10.49 -2.42 2.87
CA GLY A 30 -11.34 -1.77 3.86
C GLY A 30 -11.46 -2.54 5.17
N ASN A 31 -10.60 -3.54 5.41
CA ASN A 31 -10.59 -4.33 6.63
C ASN A 31 -9.42 -3.90 7.53
N GLU A 32 -9.75 -3.34 8.70
CA GLU A 32 -8.77 -2.84 9.68
C GLU A 32 -7.91 -3.95 10.30
N ASP A 33 -8.35 -5.21 10.22
CA ASP A 33 -7.61 -6.38 10.73
C ASP A 33 -6.54 -6.89 9.76
N THR A 34 -6.48 -6.34 8.54
CA THR A 34 -5.52 -6.74 7.51
C THR A 34 -4.68 -5.57 7.02
N CYS A 35 -3.41 -5.83 6.70
CA CYS A 35 -2.54 -4.83 6.08
C CYS A 35 -1.56 -5.48 5.09
N TRP A 36 -1.01 -4.66 4.19
CA TRP A 36 0.22 -5.04 3.52
C TRP A 36 1.39 -4.90 4.49
N ASN A 37 2.25 -5.92 4.54
CA ASN A 37 3.49 -5.87 5.30
C ASN A 37 4.67 -6.15 4.37
N SER A 38 5.67 -5.27 4.40
CA SER A 38 6.91 -5.47 3.66
C SER A 38 7.80 -6.48 4.36
N ASP A 39 8.77 -7.03 3.64
CA ASP A 39 9.91 -7.68 4.29
C ASP A 39 10.80 -6.63 4.99
N GLN A 40 11.76 -7.09 5.78
CA GLN A 40 12.73 -6.21 6.44
C GLN A 40 13.64 -5.51 5.41
N GLY A 41 14.12 -4.33 5.79
CA GLY A 41 15.04 -3.53 4.97
C GLY A 41 14.59 -2.09 4.83
N THR A 42 15.45 -1.26 4.26
CA THR A 42 15.16 0.16 4.00
C THR A 42 14.41 0.33 2.69
N SER A 43 13.72 1.48 2.54
CA SER A 43 13.12 1.91 1.27
C SER A 43 12.05 0.98 0.70
N GLN A 44 11.16 0.47 1.56
CA GLN A 44 9.97 -0.26 1.13
C GLN A 44 8.92 0.71 0.59
N TRP A 45 8.23 0.34 -0.49
CA TRP A 45 7.37 1.26 -1.21
C TRP A 45 6.07 0.60 -1.70
N VAL A 46 5.06 1.44 -1.86
CA VAL A 46 3.79 1.16 -2.54
C VAL A 46 3.72 2.11 -3.73
N SER A 47 3.44 1.58 -4.92
CA SER A 47 3.29 2.36 -6.14
C SER A 47 1.90 2.15 -6.73
N LEU A 48 1.27 3.25 -7.12
CA LEU A 48 -0.06 3.34 -7.70
C LEU A 48 0.04 3.94 -9.09
N GLU A 49 -0.48 3.23 -10.09
CA GLU A 49 -0.50 3.70 -11.47
C GLU A 49 -1.89 4.21 -11.85
N PHE A 50 -2.02 5.51 -12.09
CA PHE A 50 -3.27 6.10 -12.54
C PHE A 50 -3.35 6.05 -14.07
N PRO A 51 -4.49 5.66 -14.66
CA PRO A 51 -4.64 5.56 -16.12
C PRO A 51 -4.59 6.92 -16.85
N ARG A 52 -4.56 8.01 -16.09
CA ARG A 52 -4.45 9.40 -16.55
C ARG A 52 -3.81 10.23 -15.44
N PRO A 53 -3.23 11.42 -15.75
CA PRO A 53 -2.76 12.34 -14.73
C PRO A 53 -3.85 12.68 -13.72
N VAL A 54 -3.50 12.68 -12.44
CA VAL A 54 -4.39 13.02 -11.33
C VAL A 54 -3.75 14.11 -10.47
N ARG A 55 -4.59 14.97 -9.87
CA ARG A 55 -4.14 15.89 -8.82
C ARG A 55 -4.37 15.20 -7.47
N VAL A 56 -3.28 14.83 -6.80
CA VAL A 56 -3.35 14.29 -5.44
C VAL A 56 -3.61 15.45 -4.48
N SER A 57 -4.78 15.46 -3.84
CA SER A 57 -5.14 16.45 -2.81
C SER A 57 -4.88 15.97 -1.39
N GLN A 58 -4.92 14.66 -1.17
CA GLN A 58 -4.79 14.07 0.16
C GLN A 58 -4.31 12.62 0.06
N LEU A 59 -3.52 12.21 1.06
CA LEU A 59 -3.09 10.83 1.27
C LEU A 59 -3.46 10.43 2.70
N HIS A 60 -4.16 9.31 2.87
CA HIS A 60 -4.50 8.73 4.17
C HIS A 60 -3.72 7.44 4.32
N LEU A 61 -2.95 7.33 5.40
CA LEU A 61 -2.18 6.14 5.73
C LEU A 61 -2.59 5.65 7.11
N GLN A 62 -3.00 4.38 7.19
CA GLN A 62 -3.27 3.69 8.43
C GLN A 62 -2.23 2.59 8.61
N PHE A 63 -1.56 2.57 9.77
CA PHE A 63 -0.64 1.51 10.14
C PHE A 63 -1.31 0.55 11.11
N GLN A 64 -1.01 -0.75 10.98
CA GLN A 64 -1.36 -1.71 12.02
C GLN A 64 -0.38 -1.53 13.20
N GLY A 65 -0.89 -1.60 14.43
CA GLY A 65 -0.09 -1.41 15.64
C GLY A 65 1.14 -2.35 15.69
N GLY A 66 2.26 -1.82 16.17
CA GLY A 66 3.53 -2.56 16.33
C GLY A 66 4.63 -2.15 15.35
N PHE A 67 4.27 -1.70 14.14
CA PHE A 67 5.25 -1.26 13.14
C PHE A 67 4.71 -0.08 12.31
N SER A 68 5.54 0.94 12.12
CA SER A 68 5.25 2.04 11.20
C SER A 68 6.55 2.57 10.59
N SER A 69 6.43 3.23 9.45
CA SER A 69 7.52 3.98 8.86
C SER A 69 7.90 5.17 9.76
N ARG A 70 9.20 5.37 9.99
CA ARG A 70 9.69 6.61 10.62
C ARG A 70 9.66 7.81 9.67
N LEU A 71 9.85 7.56 8.37
CA LEU A 71 9.85 8.55 7.31
C LEU A 71 9.11 7.99 6.10
N CYS A 72 8.18 8.77 5.57
CA CYS A 72 7.54 8.52 4.29
C CYS A 72 7.84 9.67 3.34
N THR A 73 8.20 9.32 2.11
CA THR A 73 8.33 10.27 1.00
C THR A 73 7.24 9.96 -0.02
N LEU A 74 6.58 10.99 -0.53
CA LEU A 74 5.67 10.88 -1.67
C LEU A 74 6.44 11.27 -2.94
N GLU A 75 6.46 10.36 -3.91
CA GLU A 75 7.08 10.54 -5.23
C GLU A 75 6.00 10.40 -6.31
N GLY A 76 6.05 11.23 -7.36
CA GLY A 76 5.04 11.26 -8.43
C GLY A 76 5.52 11.97 -9.68
#